data_AF-A0A258LCZ0-F1
#
_entry.id   AF-A0A258LCZ0-F1
#
_cell.length_a   1.000
_cell.length_b   1.000
_cell.length_c   1.000
_cell.angle_alpha   90.00
_cell.angle_beta   90.00
_cell.angle_gamma   90.00
#
_symmetry.space_group_name_H-M   'P 1'
#
loop_
_entity.id
_entity.type
_entity.pdbx_description
1 polymer ?
#
loop_
_entity_poly.entity_id
_entity_poly.type
_entity_poly.pdbx_seq_one_letter_code
_entity_poly.pdbx_strand_id
1 'polypeptide(L)'
;MQVVLKTGFAEQTINKSRFIAMALQCATEREIGAALRAFAAQHQNAHHLAYAFRIKTEQGIVQRFSDAGEPSGTAGMPVLKLIEGRDLINICVAVIRYYGGINLGTGGLARAYGGTAKMALDSAHIGDFVEMQTIAMTIHYNQMDAVTRALSKCNGSILNKAFNEQVA
;
A
#
# COMPACT_ATOMS: atom_id res chain seq x y z
N MET A 1 2.90 -9.34 -9.96
CA MET A 1 2.81 -8.39 -8.84
C MET A 1 1.89 -7.24 -9.21
N GLN A 2 1.12 -6.80 -8.23
CA GLN A 2 0.11 -5.76 -8.37
C GLN A 2 0.36 -4.62 -7.39
N VAL A 3 -0.21 -3.45 -7.69
CA VAL A 3 -0.16 -2.26 -6.82
C VAL A 3 -1.55 -1.67 -6.65
N VAL A 4 -1.75 -0.97 -5.54
CA VAL A 4 -2.91 -0.11 -5.35
C VAL A 4 -2.69 1.18 -6.13
N LEU A 5 -3.61 1.49 -7.04
CA LEU A 5 -3.67 2.74 -7.80
C LEU A 5 -4.57 3.78 -7.12
N LYS A 6 -5.60 3.32 -6.39
CA LYS A 6 -6.47 4.18 -5.58
C LYS A 6 -6.74 3.51 -4.25
N THR A 7 -6.52 4.27 -3.17
CA THR A 7 -6.73 3.82 -1.79
C THR A 7 -8.12 3.23 -1.59
N GLY A 8 -8.17 2.06 -0.96
CA GLY A 8 -9.41 1.42 -0.53
C GLY A 8 -9.67 1.64 0.95
N PHE A 9 -10.94 1.71 1.32
CA PHE A 9 -11.40 1.86 2.69
C PHE A 9 -12.54 0.90 2.97
N ALA A 10 -12.60 0.38 4.19
CA ALA A 10 -13.73 -0.41 4.62
C ALA A 10 -13.97 -0.23 6.12
N GLU A 11 -15.21 -0.42 6.53
CA GLU A 11 -15.59 -0.45 7.93
C GLU A 11 -16.58 -1.58 8.17
N GLN A 12 -16.47 -2.25 9.31
CA GLN A 12 -17.48 -3.18 9.79
C GLN A 12 -17.54 -3.24 11.32
N THR A 13 -18.66 -3.71 11.85
CA THR A 13 -18.83 -3.96 13.28
C THR A 13 -19.12 -5.44 13.53
N ILE A 14 -18.36 -6.07 14.41
CA ILE A 14 -18.48 -7.48 14.78
C ILE A 14 -18.51 -7.56 16.30
N ASN A 15 -19.57 -8.14 16.87
CA ASN A 15 -19.75 -8.28 18.32
C ASN A 15 -19.47 -6.96 19.08
N LYS A 16 -20.08 -5.86 18.61
CA LYS A 16 -19.90 -4.48 19.13
C LYS A 16 -18.51 -3.88 18.94
N SER A 17 -17.51 -4.64 18.49
CA SER A 17 -16.22 -4.10 18.11
C SER A 17 -16.28 -3.54 16.69
N ARG A 18 -15.83 -2.29 16.52
CA ARG A 18 -15.79 -1.60 15.22
C ARG A 18 -14.39 -1.71 14.64
N PHE A 19 -14.29 -2.09 13.37
CA PHE A 19 -13.06 -2.25 12.61
C PHE A 19 -13.07 -1.33 11.40
N ILE A 20 -11.99 -0.58 11.19
CA ILE A 20 -11.87 0.38 10.09
C ILE A 20 -10.53 0.11 9.40
N ALA A 21 -10.55 -0.19 8.11
CA ALA A 21 -9.37 -0.53 7.35
C ALA A 21 -9.09 0.48 6.24
N MET A 22 -7.81 0.68 5.98
CA MET A 22 -7.28 1.46 4.86
C MET A 22 -6.24 0.60 4.13
N ALA A 23 -6.35 0.52 2.81
CA ALA A 23 -5.38 -0.11 1.92
C ALA A 23 -4.78 0.96 1.00
N LEU A 24 -3.54 1.35 1.25
CA LEU A 24 -2.87 2.49 0.63
C LEU A 24 -1.59 2.07 -0.08
N GLN A 25 -1.30 2.68 -1.22
CA GLN A 25 -0.01 2.55 -1.89
C GLN A 25 1.09 3.27 -1.09
N CYS A 26 2.18 2.56 -0.77
CA CYS A 26 3.37 3.11 -0.13
C CYS A 26 4.61 2.44 -0.70
N ALA A 27 5.53 3.21 -1.28
CA ALA A 27 6.75 2.69 -1.87
C ALA A 27 7.94 2.69 -0.88
N THR A 28 7.81 3.35 0.27
CA THR A 28 8.90 3.48 1.25
C THR A 28 8.42 3.31 2.69
N GLU A 29 9.30 2.82 3.58
CA GLU A 29 8.98 2.74 5.03
C GLU A 29 8.63 4.14 5.61
N ARG A 30 9.20 5.21 5.05
CA ARG A 30 8.87 6.59 5.44
C ARG A 30 7.43 6.96 5.12
N GLU A 31 6.96 6.64 3.92
CA GLU A 31 5.55 6.84 3.51
C GLU A 31 4.60 6.03 4.39
N ILE A 32 4.96 4.77 4.69
CA ILE A 32 4.20 3.92 5.61
C ILE A 32 4.08 4.59 6.98
N GLY A 33 5.21 5.00 7.56
CA GLY A 33 5.21 5.66 8.87
C GLY A 33 4.36 6.93 8.88
N ALA A 34 4.39 7.72 7.80
CA ALA A 34 3.55 8.91 7.67
C ALA A 34 2.06 8.55 7.56
N ALA A 35 1.71 7.56 6.74
CA ALA A 35 0.34 7.10 6.56
C ALA A 35 -0.26 6.52 7.84
N LEU A 36 0.49 5.69 8.56
CA LEU A 36 0.03 5.12 9.85
C LEU A 36 -0.18 6.21 10.90
N ARG A 37 0.70 7.21 10.98
CA ARG A 37 0.50 8.37 11.88
C ARG A 37 -0.72 9.18 11.51
N ALA A 38 -0.94 9.46 10.22
CA ALA A 38 -2.10 10.19 9.76
C ALA A 38 -3.40 9.43 10.06
N PHE A 39 -3.41 8.12 9.82
CA PHE A 39 -4.57 7.27 10.12
C PHE A 39 -4.83 7.18 11.62
N ALA A 40 -3.79 7.03 12.46
CA ALA A 40 -3.93 7.08 13.91
C ALA A 40 -4.49 8.43 14.40
N ALA A 41 -4.04 9.55 13.82
CA ALA A 41 -4.49 10.89 14.20
C ALA A 41 -5.99 11.13 13.91
N GLN A 42 -6.55 10.48 12.90
CA GLN A 42 -7.99 10.50 12.60
C GLN A 42 -8.82 9.66 13.59
N HIS A 43 -8.15 8.82 14.38
CA HIS A 43 -8.76 7.78 15.21
C HIS A 43 -8.11 7.71 16.61
N GLN A 44 -7.96 8.87 17.26
CA GLN A 44 -7.18 9.01 18.51
C GLN A 44 -7.63 8.10 19.66
N ASN A 45 -8.91 7.70 19.68
CA ASN A 45 -9.48 6.83 20.71
C ASN A 45 -9.53 5.34 20.31
N ALA A 46 -8.83 4.96 19.24
CA ALA A 46 -8.70 3.56 18.83
C ALA A 46 -7.91 2.76 19.88
N HIS A 47 -8.28 1.49 20.06
CA HIS A 47 -7.59 0.61 21.01
C HIS A 47 -6.36 -0.03 20.36
N HIS A 48 -6.48 -0.39 19.09
CA HIS A 48 -5.42 -1.05 18.32
C HIS A 48 -5.37 -0.48 16.91
N LEU A 49 -4.16 -0.37 16.38
CA LEU A 49 -3.88 -0.06 14.97
C LEU A 49 -2.91 -1.13 14.45
N ALA A 50 -3.48 -2.27 14.06
CA ALA A 50 -2.72 -3.35 13.45
C ALA A 50 -2.44 -3.00 11.99
N TYR A 51 -1.32 -3.48 11.45
CA TYR A 51 -0.99 -3.24 10.05
C TYR A 51 -0.11 -4.34 9.48
N ALA A 52 -0.06 -4.39 8.16
CA ALA A 52 0.96 -5.09 7.41
C ALA A 52 1.36 -4.30 6.17
N PHE A 53 2.57 -4.53 5.68
CA PHE A 53 3.05 -3.94 4.45
C PHE A 53 3.97 -4.88 3.69
N ARG A 54 4.06 -4.64 2.38
CA ARG A 54 4.99 -5.32 1.47
C ARG A 54 5.51 -4.28 0.47
N ILE A 55 6.82 -4.04 0.44
CA ILE A 55 7.50 -3.06 -0.41
C ILE A 55 8.52 -3.79 -1.28
N LYS A 56 8.56 -3.47 -2.58
CA LYS A 56 9.63 -3.92 -3.48
C LYS A 56 10.80 -2.93 -3.39
N THR A 57 11.99 -3.42 -3.05
CA THR A 57 13.26 -2.70 -3.10
C THR A 57 14.18 -3.32 -4.16
N GLU A 58 15.36 -2.73 -4.35
CA GLU A 58 16.38 -3.27 -5.25
C GLU A 58 16.90 -4.65 -4.78
N GLN A 59 16.88 -4.90 -3.46
CA GLN A 59 17.37 -6.13 -2.83
C GLN A 59 16.29 -7.22 -2.72
N GLY A 60 15.06 -6.95 -3.16
CA GLY A 60 13.94 -7.89 -3.10
C GLY A 60 12.71 -7.29 -2.44
N ILE A 61 11.92 -8.13 -1.77
CA ILE A 61 10.67 -7.71 -1.15
C ILE A 61 10.85 -7.64 0.37
N VAL A 62 10.61 -6.46 0.94
CA VAL A 62 10.57 -6.25 2.38
C VAL A 62 9.13 -6.29 2.85
N GLN A 63 8.84 -7.10 3.86
CA GLN A 63 7.51 -7.22 4.43
C GLN A 63 7.55 -7.29 5.94
N ARG A 64 6.59 -6.63 6.59
CA ARG A 64 6.41 -6.66 8.04
C ARG A 64 4.93 -6.57 8.39
N PHE A 65 4.60 -7.01 9.59
CA PHE A 65 3.28 -6.82 10.19
C PHE A 65 3.41 -6.45 11.67
N SER A 66 2.34 -5.90 12.22
CA SER A 66 2.20 -5.63 13.65
C SER A 66 0.79 -5.97 14.12
N ASP A 67 0.70 -6.72 15.20
CA ASP A 67 -0.58 -7.03 15.87
C ASP A 67 -1.04 -5.92 16.82
N ALA A 68 -0.24 -4.87 17.05
CA ALA A 68 -0.61 -3.67 17.81
C ALA A 68 -1.19 -3.94 19.21
N GLY A 69 -0.63 -4.92 19.93
CA GLY A 69 -1.06 -5.32 21.27
C GLY A 69 -2.18 -6.36 21.30
N GLU A 70 -2.72 -6.77 20.15
CA GLU A 70 -3.57 -7.96 20.04
C GLU A 70 -2.74 -9.24 20.25
N PRO A 71 -3.38 -10.38 20.56
CA PRO A 71 -2.69 -11.66 20.63
C PRO A 71 -1.88 -11.94 19.35
N SER A 72 -0.67 -12.47 19.53
CA SER A 72 0.29 -12.69 18.44
C SER A 72 -0.33 -13.48 17.28
N GLY A 73 -0.15 -12.94 16.07
CA GLY A 73 -0.62 -13.55 14.83
C GLY A 73 -2.12 -13.42 14.57
N THR A 74 -2.87 -12.65 15.36
CA THR A 74 -4.34 -12.53 15.22
C THR A 74 -4.82 -11.27 14.51
N ALA A 75 -3.94 -10.32 14.21
CA ALA A 75 -4.32 -9.05 13.58
C ALA A 75 -3.48 -8.73 12.34
N GLY A 76 -2.21 -8.36 12.50
CA GLY A 76 -1.33 -7.98 11.40
C GLY A 76 -0.98 -9.16 10.47
N MET A 77 -0.79 -10.36 11.03
CA MET A 77 -0.46 -11.55 10.24
C MET A 77 -1.57 -11.94 9.22
N PRO A 78 -2.86 -11.99 9.59
CA PRO A 78 -3.95 -12.16 8.62
C PRO A 78 -3.95 -11.12 7.49
N VAL A 79 -3.61 -9.87 7.80
CA VAL A 79 -3.52 -8.79 6.80
C VAL A 79 -2.34 -9.05 5.85
N LEU A 80 -1.18 -9.43 6.37
CA LEU A 80 -0.01 -9.76 5.55
C LEU A 80 -0.30 -10.92 4.58
N LYS A 81 -0.93 -12.00 5.07
CA LYS A 81 -1.30 -13.15 4.24
C LYS A 81 -2.24 -12.78 3.08
N LEU A 82 -3.10 -11.77 3.26
CA LEU A 82 -3.96 -11.26 2.19
C LEU A 82 -3.17 -10.47 1.14
N ILE A 83 -2.21 -9.65 1.58
CA ILE A 83 -1.32 -8.91 0.68
C ILE A 83 -0.50 -9.90 -0.16
N GLU A 84 0.09 -10.92 0.48
CA GLU A 84 0.84 -11.99 -0.20
C GLU A 84 -0.04 -12.80 -1.15
N GLY A 85 -1.22 -13.23 -0.70
CA GLY A 85 -2.13 -14.05 -1.50
C GLY A 85 -2.70 -13.32 -2.74
N ARG A 86 -2.67 -11.98 -2.76
CA ARG A 86 -3.02 -11.15 -3.92
C ARG A 86 -1.81 -10.67 -4.72
N ASP A 87 -0.60 -11.12 -4.36
CA ASP A 87 0.67 -10.69 -4.95
C ASP A 87 0.83 -9.15 -5.02
N LEU A 88 0.35 -8.45 -3.99
CA LEU A 88 0.42 -6.99 -3.89
C LEU A 88 1.78 -6.55 -3.34
N ILE A 89 2.31 -5.45 -3.86
CA ILE A 89 3.52 -4.79 -3.40
C ILE A 89 3.32 -3.28 -3.32
N ASN A 90 4.29 -2.58 -2.74
CA ASN A 90 4.28 -1.15 -2.50
C ASN A 90 2.96 -0.71 -1.86
N ILE A 91 2.58 -1.43 -0.80
CA ILE A 91 1.29 -1.28 -0.13
C ILE A 91 1.46 -1.35 1.38
N CYS A 92 0.68 -0.54 2.09
CA CYS A 92 0.40 -0.71 3.51
C CYS A 92 -1.11 -0.87 3.70
N VAL A 93 -1.50 -1.90 4.47
CA VAL A 93 -2.87 -2.09 4.91
C VAL A 93 -2.90 -1.97 6.43
N ALA A 94 -3.68 -1.02 6.93
CA ALA A 94 -3.84 -0.75 8.34
C ALA A 94 -5.30 -0.99 8.74
N VAL A 95 -5.50 -1.52 9.94
CA VAL A 95 -6.82 -1.79 10.50
C VAL A 95 -6.86 -1.27 11.93
N ILE A 96 -7.78 -0.35 12.15
CA ILE A 96 -8.11 0.20 13.44
C ILE A 96 -9.23 -0.61 14.07
N ARG A 97 -9.11 -0.85 15.38
CA ARG A 97 -10.15 -1.48 16.18
C ARG A 97 -10.56 -0.58 17.34
N TYR A 98 -11.86 -0.42 17.50
CA TYR A 98 -12.50 0.02 18.73
C TYR A 98 -13.08 -1.19 19.46
N TYR A 99 -12.64 -1.44 20.70
CA TYR A 99 -13.14 -2.56 21.49
C TYR A 99 -14.60 -2.33 21.93
N GLY A 100 -15.45 -3.35 21.74
CA GLY A 100 -16.88 -3.28 22.00
C GLY A 100 -17.35 -3.90 23.31
N GLY A 101 -16.43 -4.33 24.18
CA GLY A 101 -16.76 -5.02 25.43
C GLY A 101 -16.97 -6.53 25.30
N ILE A 102 -16.89 -7.11 24.09
CA ILE A 102 -17.04 -8.54 23.84
C ILE A 102 -15.75 -9.11 23.24
N ASN A 103 -15.19 -10.12 23.88
CA ASN A 103 -14.02 -10.82 23.38
C ASN A 103 -14.37 -11.69 22.16
N LEU A 104 -13.55 -11.59 21.12
CA LEU A 104 -13.73 -12.34 19.86
C LEU A 104 -12.99 -13.69 19.85
N GLY A 105 -12.06 -13.90 20.80
CA GLY A 105 -11.11 -15.02 20.75
C GLY A 105 -10.13 -14.89 19.57
N THR A 106 -9.08 -15.72 19.56
CA THR A 106 -8.01 -15.65 18.55
C THR A 106 -8.52 -15.84 17.12
N GLY A 107 -9.36 -16.85 16.88
CA GLY A 107 -9.95 -17.12 15.57
C GLY A 107 -10.99 -16.09 15.13
N GLY A 108 -11.67 -15.41 16.07
CA GLY A 108 -12.57 -14.31 15.76
C GLY A 108 -11.81 -13.04 15.37
N LEU A 109 -10.73 -12.71 16.09
CA LEU A 109 -9.85 -11.59 15.76
C LEU A 109 -9.22 -11.76 14.39
N ALA A 110 -8.64 -12.93 14.10
CA ALA A 110 -8.01 -13.20 12.81
C ALA A 110 -8.99 -13.01 11.63
N ARG A 111 -10.23 -13.47 11.79
CA ARG A 111 -11.28 -13.28 10.79
C ARG A 111 -11.76 -11.83 10.70
N ALA A 112 -11.86 -11.11 11.81
CA ALA A 112 -12.27 -9.70 11.82
C ALA A 112 -11.23 -8.80 11.15
N TYR A 113 -9.96 -8.91 11.53
CA TYR A 113 -8.86 -8.13 10.93
C TYR A 113 -8.66 -8.48 9.47
N GLY A 114 -8.52 -9.77 9.15
CA GLY A 114 -8.39 -10.22 7.77
C GLY A 114 -9.61 -9.85 6.92
N GLY A 115 -10.82 -10.05 7.43
CA GLY A 115 -12.06 -9.71 6.72
C GLY A 115 -12.17 -8.22 6.41
N THR A 116 -11.86 -7.34 7.38
CA THR A 116 -11.93 -5.89 7.16
C THR A 116 -10.86 -5.42 6.18
N ALA A 117 -9.64 -5.94 6.30
CA ALA A 117 -8.57 -5.67 5.34
C ALA A 117 -8.93 -6.15 3.92
N LYS A 118 -9.55 -7.33 3.80
CA LYS A 118 -10.05 -7.86 2.52
C LYS A 118 -11.05 -6.89 1.88
N MET A 119 -12.01 -6.39 2.65
CA MET A 119 -13.00 -5.42 2.17
C MET A 119 -12.34 -4.13 1.69
N ALA A 120 -11.34 -3.61 2.43
CA ALA A 120 -10.60 -2.43 2.00
C ALA A 120 -9.85 -2.69 0.68
N LEU A 121 -9.21 -3.85 0.54
CA LEU A 121 -8.55 -4.25 -0.71
C LEU A 121 -9.53 -4.45 -1.87
N ASP A 122 -10.73 -4.96 -1.60
CA ASP A 122 -11.79 -5.12 -2.62
C ASP A 122 -12.35 -3.75 -3.08
N SER A 123 -12.32 -2.74 -2.21
CA SER A 123 -12.72 -1.36 -2.54
C SER A 123 -11.61 -0.54 -3.22
N ALA A 124 -10.37 -1.02 -3.19
CA ALA A 124 -9.22 -0.36 -3.81
C ALA A 124 -9.24 -0.54 -5.32
N HIS A 125 -8.68 0.42 -6.06
CA HIS A 125 -8.37 0.20 -7.47
C HIS A 125 -6.99 -0.44 -7.55
N ILE A 126 -6.91 -1.66 -8.07
CA ILE A 126 -5.67 -2.43 -8.20
C ILE A 126 -5.28 -2.48 -9.68
N GLY A 127 -4.00 -2.30 -9.96
CA GLY A 127 -3.43 -2.43 -11.30
C GLY A 127 -2.10 -3.18 -11.27
N ASP A 128 -1.57 -3.43 -12.46
CA ASP A 128 -0.30 -4.12 -12.62
C ASP A 128 0.87 -3.24 -12.19
N PHE A 129 1.84 -3.85 -11.51
CA PHE A 129 3.11 -3.20 -11.26
C PHE A 129 3.99 -3.28 -12.51
N VAL A 130 4.38 -2.13 -13.04
CA VAL A 130 5.34 -2.02 -14.14
C VAL A 130 6.64 -1.43 -13.58
N GLU A 131 7.72 -2.20 -13.65
CA GLU A 131 9.04 -1.72 -13.25
C GLU A 131 9.58 -0.77 -14.32
N MET A 132 9.74 0.50 -13.95
CA MET A 132 10.25 1.55 -14.83
C MET A 132 11.72 1.81 -14.54
N GLN A 133 12.49 2.10 -15.59
CA GLN A 133 13.87 2.55 -15.47
C GLN A 133 14.01 4.01 -15.90
N THR A 134 14.74 4.77 -15.10
CA THR A 134 15.13 6.13 -15.46
C THR A 134 16.42 6.07 -16.27
N ILE A 135 16.38 6.60 -17.49
CA ILE A 135 17.53 6.70 -18.38
C ILE A 135 17.79 8.19 -18.62
N ALA A 136 19.04 8.62 -18.41
CA ALA A 136 19.50 9.92 -18.86
C ALA A 136 20.12 9.76 -20.25
N MET A 137 19.73 10.61 -21.20
CA MET A 137 20.30 10.60 -22.55
C MET A 137 20.36 12.00 -23.12
N THR A 138 21.47 12.30 -23.79
CA THR A 138 21.63 13.54 -24.53
C THR A 138 21.24 13.31 -25.99
N ILE A 139 20.33 14.11 -26.51
CA ILE A 139 19.84 14.01 -27.88
C ILE A 139 19.96 15.34 -28.61
N HIS A 140 20.05 15.27 -29.94
CA HIS A 140 19.93 16.46 -30.77
C HIS A 140 18.48 16.93 -30.84
N TYR A 141 18.27 18.25 -31.02
CA TYR A 141 16.94 18.84 -31.13
C TYR A 141 16.06 18.18 -32.19
N ASN A 142 16.64 17.78 -33.33
CA ASN A 142 15.92 17.09 -34.41
C ASN A 142 15.44 15.67 -34.05
N GLN A 143 15.93 15.08 -32.95
CA GLN A 143 15.53 13.76 -32.46
C GLN A 143 14.41 13.83 -31.41
N MET A 144 14.09 15.02 -30.90
CA MET A 144 13.16 15.21 -29.78
C MET A 144 11.78 14.59 -30.03
N ASP A 145 11.20 14.84 -31.20
CA ASP A 145 9.88 14.31 -31.54
C ASP A 145 9.90 12.79 -31.73
N ALA A 146 10.99 12.25 -32.28
CA ALA A 146 11.14 10.81 -32.47
C ALA A 146 11.24 10.09 -31.12
N VAL A 147 12.05 10.63 -30.19
CA VAL A 147 12.21 10.11 -28.83
C VAL A 147 10.91 10.23 -28.04
N THR A 148 10.23 11.37 -28.10
CA THR A 148 8.95 11.58 -27.40
C THR A 148 7.89 10.57 -27.90
N ARG A 149 7.78 10.38 -29.22
CA ARG A 149 6.87 9.37 -29.80
C ARG A 149 7.23 7.95 -29.39
N ALA A 150 8.51 7.60 -29.36
CA ALA A 150 8.98 6.28 -28.92
C ALA A 150 8.65 6.03 -27.45
N LEU A 151 8.87 7.02 -26.57
CA LEU A 151 8.52 6.93 -25.15
C LEU A 151 7.02 6.72 -24.95
N SER A 152 6.17 7.48 -25.63
CA SER A 152 4.71 7.29 -25.52
C SER A 152 4.24 5.91 -25.96
N LYS A 153 4.87 5.30 -26.98
CA LYS A 153 4.57 3.93 -27.41
C LYS A 153 4.89 2.87 -26.34
N CYS A 154 5.83 3.17 -25.45
CA CYS A 154 6.26 2.27 -24.38
C CYS A 154 5.69 2.68 -23.00
N ASN A 155 4.69 3.56 -22.96
CA ASN A 155 4.16 4.17 -21.71
C ASN A 155 5.24 4.85 -20.85
N GLY A 156 6.32 5.31 -21.48
CA GLY A 156 7.37 6.10 -20.83
C GLY A 156 7.00 7.57 -20.73
N SER A 157 7.52 8.24 -19.70
CA SER A 157 7.33 9.67 -19.48
C SER A 157 8.68 10.39 -19.37
N ILE A 158 8.74 11.63 -19.86
CA ILE A 158 9.92 12.47 -19.68
C ILE A 158 9.86 13.09 -18.27
N LEU A 159 10.83 12.77 -17.43
CA LEU A 159 10.88 13.22 -16.04
C LEU A 159 11.45 14.64 -15.89
N ASN A 160 12.47 14.96 -16.69
CA ASN A 160 13.12 16.27 -16.71
C ASN A 160 13.63 16.57 -18.13
N LYS A 161 13.77 17.86 -18.47
CA LYS A 161 14.35 18.35 -19.73
C LYS A 161 15.30 19.50 -19.41
N ALA A 162 16.57 19.38 -19.77
CA ALA A 162 17.51 20.50 -19.78
C ALA A 162 17.79 20.92 -21.24
N PHE A 163 17.56 22.20 -21.55
CA PHE A 163 17.80 22.76 -22.88
C PHE A 163 19.15 23.48 -22.93
N ASN A 164 20.13 22.85 -23.57
CA ASN A 164 21.48 23.36 -23.78
C ASN A 164 21.73 23.41 -25.32
N GLU A 165 22.98 23.47 -25.81
CA GLU A 165 23.26 23.23 -27.25
C GLU A 165 22.77 21.84 -27.73
N GLN A 166 22.55 20.93 -26.78
CA GLN A 166 21.87 19.64 -26.91
C GLN A 166 20.79 19.53 -25.82
N VAL A 167 19.82 18.62 -25.98
CA VAL A 167 18.79 18.36 -24.96
C VAL A 167 19.27 17.19 -24.09
N ALA A 168 19.38 17.42 -22.77
CA ALA A 168 19.77 16.41 -21.78
C ALA A 168 18.60 15.99 -20.88
#